data_AF-A0A936AQD8-F1
#
_entry.id   AF-A0A936AQD8-F1
#
_cell.length_a   1.000
_cell.length_b   1.000
_cell.length_c   1.000
_cell.angle_alpha   90.00
_cell.angle_beta   90.00
_cell.angle_gamma   90.00
#
_symmetry.space_group_name_H-M   'P 1'
#
loop_
_entity.id
_entity.type
_entity.pdbx_description
1 polymer ?
#
loop_
_entity_poly.entity_id
_entity_poly.type
_entity_poly.pdbx_seq_one_letter_code
_entity_poly.pdbx_strand_id
1 'polypeptide(L)'
;MSSIVETGEAGAVTKGHDWGLWLRQIRAILKLEIRKNFWGRRALLLYLLAAVPVILMFLLSTVDSDASNDIRRNWSMAQEVFGNIYEALILRTMVFFGCAWIFMNLFRGEVVDKSLHYYFLSALRREVLVAGKYFSGLVASAVLFTLTTAGSLFFLYYARGYPANVNFLFDGRDSGRF
;
A
#
# COMPACT_ATOMS: atom_id res chain seq x y z
N MET A 1 -32.95 -68.61 -6.78
CA MET A 1 -33.72 -67.40 -7.15
C MET A 1 -32.72 -66.27 -7.35
N SER A 2 -32.69 -65.75 -8.58
CA SER A 2 -31.83 -64.66 -9.04
C SER A 2 -32.46 -63.33 -8.63
N SER A 3 -31.69 -62.41 -8.04
CA SER A 3 -32.09 -61.00 -7.87
C SER A 3 -31.00 -60.11 -8.45
N ILE A 4 -31.15 -59.91 -9.75
CA ILE A 4 -30.96 -58.69 -10.55
C ILE A 4 -30.17 -57.55 -9.89
N VAL A 5 -29.10 -57.22 -10.60
CA VAL A 5 -28.26 -56.03 -10.57
C VAL A 5 -29.07 -54.73 -10.61
N GLU A 6 -28.84 -53.84 -9.64
CA GLU A 6 -29.03 -52.40 -9.80
C GLU A 6 -27.68 -51.71 -9.68
N THR A 7 -26.98 -51.59 -10.81
CA THR A 7 -25.91 -50.62 -11.02
C THR A 7 -26.54 -49.23 -11.08
N GLY A 8 -26.71 -48.61 -9.92
CA GLY A 8 -27.06 -47.19 -9.82
C GLY A 8 -26.00 -46.35 -10.54
N GLU A 9 -26.43 -45.73 -11.63
CA GLU A 9 -25.63 -44.95 -12.56
C GLU A 9 -24.73 -43.96 -11.82
N ALA A 10 -23.44 -44.02 -12.14
CA ALA A 10 -22.47 -43.01 -11.80
C ALA A 10 -22.90 -41.68 -12.45
N GLY A 11 -23.68 -40.90 -11.71
CA GLY A 11 -24.00 -39.52 -12.04
C GLY A 11 -22.69 -38.77 -12.19
N ALA A 12 -22.30 -38.53 -13.43
CA ALA A 12 -21.15 -37.75 -13.81
C ALA A 12 -21.30 -36.34 -13.21
N VAL A 13 -20.72 -36.13 -12.03
CA VAL A 13 -20.52 -34.80 -11.46
C VAL A 13 -19.64 -34.08 -12.46
N THR A 14 -20.25 -33.17 -13.22
CA THR A 14 -19.57 -32.25 -14.11
C THR A 14 -18.53 -31.48 -13.28
N LYS A 15 -17.28 -31.92 -13.33
CA LYS A 15 -16.12 -31.19 -12.80
C LYS A 15 -15.85 -29.98 -13.70
N GLY A 16 -16.79 -29.05 -13.75
CA GLY A 16 -16.48 -27.68 -14.10
C GLY A 16 -15.51 -27.19 -13.02
N HIS A 17 -14.23 -27.06 -13.36
CA HIS A 17 -13.27 -26.44 -12.45
C HIS A 17 -13.78 -25.03 -12.18
N ASP A 18 -14.36 -24.81 -11.01
CA ASP A 18 -14.81 -23.51 -10.52
C ASP A 18 -13.59 -22.62 -10.20
N TRP A 19 -12.88 -22.26 -11.26
CA TRP A 19 -11.70 -21.40 -11.25
C TRP A 19 -12.00 -20.07 -10.55
N GLY A 20 -13.24 -19.58 -10.67
CA GLY A 20 -13.73 -18.39 -9.99
C GLY A 20 -13.90 -18.55 -8.48
N LEU A 21 -14.35 -19.71 -7.97
CA LEU A 21 -14.45 -19.96 -6.53
C LEU A 21 -13.06 -20.13 -5.92
N TRP A 22 -12.19 -20.83 -6.63
CA TRP A 22 -10.82 -21.07 -6.21
C TRP A 22 -10.00 -19.77 -6.14
N LEU A 23 -10.12 -18.88 -7.13
CA LEU A 23 -9.54 -17.52 -7.10
C LEU A 23 -10.08 -16.66 -5.96
N ARG A 24 -11.39 -16.75 -5.66
CA ARG A 24 -12.00 -16.01 -4.55
C ARG A 24 -11.49 -16.49 -3.20
N GLN A 25 -11.29 -17.80 -3.04
CA GLN A 25 -10.75 -18.39 -1.82
C GLN A 25 -9.29 -18.01 -1.59
N ILE A 26 -8.43 -18.10 -2.61
CA ILE A 26 -7.03 -17.64 -2.51
C ILE A 26 -6.98 -16.16 -2.19
N ARG A 27 -7.78 -15.33 -2.88
CA ARG A 27 -7.81 -13.89 -2.65
C ARG A 27 -8.30 -13.56 -1.23
N ALA A 28 -9.25 -14.33 -0.69
CA ALA A 28 -9.73 -14.15 0.67
C ALA A 28 -8.67 -14.52 1.70
N ILE A 29 -7.98 -15.65 1.54
CA ILE A 29 -6.89 -16.11 2.42
C ILE A 29 -5.70 -15.16 2.35
N LEU A 30 -5.30 -14.77 1.13
CA LEU A 30 -4.23 -13.80 0.87
C LEU A 30 -4.57 -12.44 1.51
N LYS A 31 -5.81 -11.95 1.36
CA LYS A 31 -6.27 -10.72 2.02
C LYS A 31 -6.20 -10.84 3.55
N LEU A 32 -6.49 -12.01 4.10
CA LEU A 32 -6.42 -12.29 5.54
C LEU A 32 -4.98 -12.34 6.05
N GLU A 33 -4.07 -12.97 5.30
CA GLU A 33 -2.63 -12.99 5.58
C GLU A 33 -2.00 -11.62 5.45
N ILE A 34 -2.34 -10.84 4.41
CA ILE A 34 -1.91 -9.44 4.27
C ILE A 34 -2.39 -8.64 5.47
N ARG A 35 -3.66 -8.79 5.86
CA ARG A 35 -4.20 -8.07 7.01
C ARG A 35 -3.46 -8.45 8.30
N LYS A 36 -3.12 -9.72 8.51
CA LYS A 36 -2.32 -10.17 9.66
C LYS A 36 -0.86 -9.71 9.58
N ASN A 37 -0.26 -9.68 8.39
CA ASN A 37 1.12 -9.26 8.17
C ASN A 37 1.29 -7.75 8.34
N PHE A 38 0.29 -6.96 7.93
CA PHE A 38 0.21 -5.52 8.16
C PHE A 38 -0.16 -5.17 9.60
N TRP A 39 -0.90 -6.01 10.34
CA TRP A 39 -1.20 -5.77 11.77
C TRP A 39 -0.20 -6.41 12.75
N GLY A 40 0.76 -7.17 12.26
CA GLY A 40 1.78 -7.81 13.09
C GLY A 40 2.83 -6.80 13.56
N ARG A 41 3.51 -7.11 14.67
CA ARG A 41 4.64 -6.31 15.20
C ARG A 41 5.75 -6.02 14.16
N ARG A 42 5.82 -6.81 13.07
CA ARG A 42 6.80 -6.65 11.97
C ARG A 42 6.45 -5.51 11.00
N ALA A 43 5.18 -5.13 10.87
CA ALA A 43 4.75 -4.00 10.03
C ALA A 43 4.86 -2.65 10.75
N LEU A 44 5.09 -2.64 12.07
CA LEU A 44 5.30 -1.40 12.84
C LEU A 44 6.45 -0.57 12.27
N LEU A 45 7.57 -1.20 11.87
CA LEU A 45 8.70 -0.47 11.28
C LEU A 45 8.33 0.22 9.98
N LEU A 46 7.49 -0.43 9.16
CA LEU A 46 7.01 0.15 7.91
C LEU A 46 6.08 1.34 8.18
N TYR A 47 5.15 1.22 9.13
CA TYR A 47 4.28 2.33 9.52
C TYR A 47 5.04 3.47 10.16
N LEU A 48 6.04 3.17 10.99
CA LEU A 48 6.91 4.17 11.60
C LEU A 48 7.69 4.91 10.51
N LEU A 49 8.28 4.19 9.55
CA LEU A 49 8.95 4.78 8.39
C LEU A 49 8.00 5.65 7.56
N ALA A 50 6.78 5.17 7.32
CA ALA A 50 5.73 5.90 6.60
C ALA A 50 5.26 7.17 7.32
N ALA A 51 5.30 7.15 8.65
CA ALA A 51 4.91 8.29 9.47
C ALA A 51 5.98 9.39 9.50
N VAL A 52 7.26 9.08 9.24
CA VAL A 52 8.37 10.05 9.30
C VAL A 52 8.09 11.33 8.50
N PRO A 53 7.81 11.28 7.18
CA PRO A 53 7.57 12.50 6.40
C PRO A 53 6.31 13.25 6.85
N VAL A 54 5.27 12.54 7.28
CA VAL A 54 4.02 13.15 7.76
C VAL A 54 4.25 13.89 9.07
N ILE A 55 4.97 13.27 10.01
CA ILE A 55 5.31 13.87 11.30
C ILE A 55 6.22 15.08 11.09
N LEU A 56 7.22 14.98 10.20
CA LEU A 56 8.08 16.10 9.87
C LEU A 56 7.27 17.30 9.37
N MET A 57 6.36 17.08 8.42
CA MET A 57 5.48 18.15 7.89
C MET A 57 4.52 18.68 8.94
N PHE A 58 3.99 17.81 9.80
CA PHE A 58 3.15 18.22 10.93
C PHE A 58 3.91 19.15 11.89
N LEU A 59 5.14 18.81 12.27
CA LEU A 59 5.95 19.61 13.19
C LEU A 59 6.29 20.98 12.58
N LEU A 60 6.72 21.01 11.31
CA LEU A 60 7.01 22.27 10.59
C LEU A 60 5.76 23.16 10.42
N SER A 61 4.59 22.53 10.28
CA SER A 61 3.32 23.22 10.07
C SER A 61 2.69 23.77 11.35
N THR A 62 2.80 23.04 12.46
CA THR A 62 2.01 23.31 13.68
C THR A 62 2.81 23.71 14.90
N VAL A 63 4.03 23.20 15.04
CA VAL A 63 4.87 23.42 16.23
C VAL A 63 5.82 24.59 16.00
N ASP A 64 6.38 24.66 14.78
CA ASP A 64 7.30 25.72 14.41
C ASP A 64 6.53 26.94 13.86
N SER A 65 6.38 27.95 14.72
CA SER A 65 5.69 29.19 14.38
C SER A 65 6.47 30.02 13.34
N ASP A 66 7.79 29.91 13.30
CA ASP A 66 8.61 30.65 12.34
C ASP A 66 8.54 29.97 10.97
N ALA A 67 8.70 28.65 10.92
CA ALA A 67 8.58 27.88 9.69
C ALA A 67 7.17 27.99 9.07
N SER A 68 6.11 27.94 9.88
CA SER A 68 4.74 28.11 9.38
C SER A 68 4.45 29.51 8.83
N ASN A 69 5.03 30.56 9.42
CA ASN A 69 4.94 31.92 8.88
C ASN A 69 5.72 32.08 7.57
N ASP A 70 6.91 31.47 7.47
CA ASP A 70 7.70 31.43 6.23
C ASP A 70 6.98 30.68 5.11
N ILE A 71 6.34 29.55 5.42
CA ILE A 71 5.51 28.80 4.45
C ILE A 71 4.35 29.64 3.93
N ARG A 72 3.76 30.49 4.78
CA ARG A 72 2.65 31.39 4.39
C ARG A 72 3.10 32.56 3.54
N ARG A 73 4.26 33.16 3.84
CA ARG A 73 4.75 34.36 3.16
C ARG A 73 5.51 34.03 1.87
N ASN A 74 6.36 33.01 1.90
CA ASN A 74 7.28 32.64 0.82
C ASN A 74 6.93 31.27 0.23
N TRP A 75 5.79 31.20 -0.45
CA TRP A 75 5.27 29.94 -1.00
C TRP A 75 6.20 29.25 -2.00
N SER A 76 6.91 30.02 -2.83
CA SER A 76 7.88 29.47 -3.79
C SER A 76 9.00 28.69 -3.09
N MET A 77 9.57 29.27 -2.03
CA MET A 77 10.59 28.63 -1.19
C MET A 77 10.03 27.40 -0.48
N ALA A 78 8.78 27.47 0.02
CA ALA A 78 8.13 26.32 0.65
C ALA A 78 7.96 25.13 -0.32
N GLN A 79 7.65 25.39 -1.60
CA GLN A 79 7.56 24.35 -2.62
C GLN A 79 8.93 23.73 -2.94
N GLU A 80 9.98 24.53 -2.98
CA GLU A 80 11.36 24.05 -3.18
C GLU A 80 11.81 23.15 -2.02
N VAL A 81 11.62 23.60 -0.78
CA VAL A 81 11.93 22.84 0.43
C VAL A 81 11.12 21.53 0.48
N PHE A 82 9.82 21.59 0.20
CA PHE A 82 8.99 20.40 0.11
C PHE A 82 9.48 19.45 -0.98
N GLY A 83 9.85 19.96 -2.15
CA GLY A 83 10.41 19.17 -3.25
C GLY A 83 11.68 18.42 -2.84
N ASN A 84 12.60 19.09 -2.16
CA ASN A 84 13.84 18.50 -1.66
C ASN A 84 13.57 17.41 -0.61
N ILE A 85 12.64 17.65 0.32
CA ILE A 85 12.21 16.64 1.30
C ILE A 85 11.54 15.47 0.60
N TYR A 86 10.65 15.73 -0.36
CA TYR A 86 9.92 14.71 -1.10
C TYR A 86 10.87 13.80 -1.90
N GLU A 87 11.85 14.38 -2.58
CA GLU A 87 12.86 13.62 -3.33
C GLU A 87 13.72 12.75 -2.41
N ALA A 88 14.35 13.37 -1.40
CA ALA A 88 15.31 12.68 -0.55
C ALA A 88 14.63 11.65 0.37
N LEU A 89 13.56 12.06 1.06
CA LEU A 89 12.95 11.27 2.12
C LEU A 89 11.87 10.31 1.59
N ILE A 90 10.95 10.80 0.74
CA ILE A 90 9.83 9.98 0.26
C ILE A 90 10.29 9.09 -0.90
N LEU A 91 10.79 9.67 -1.99
CA LEU A 91 11.13 8.89 -3.19
C LEU A 91 12.36 8.00 -2.97
N ARG A 92 13.48 8.56 -2.51
CA ARG A 92 14.75 7.81 -2.44
C ARG A 92 14.80 6.87 -1.24
N THR A 93 14.40 7.31 -0.06
CA THR A 93 14.45 6.48 1.15
C THR A 93 13.18 5.64 1.32
N MET A 94 12.03 6.28 1.46
CA MET A 94 10.82 5.59 1.90
C MET A 94 10.24 4.65 0.86
N VAL A 95 10.16 5.05 -0.42
CA VAL A 95 9.66 4.18 -1.49
C VAL A 95 10.61 2.99 -1.70
N PHE A 96 11.92 3.22 -1.74
CA PHE A 96 12.90 2.14 -1.92
C PHE A 96 12.87 1.13 -0.77
N PHE A 97 13.13 1.59 0.46
CA PHE A 97 13.18 0.70 1.64
C PHE A 97 11.80 0.15 1.99
N GLY A 98 10.74 0.93 1.84
CA GLY A 98 9.37 0.50 2.09
C GLY A 98 8.92 -0.59 1.12
N CYS A 99 9.19 -0.43 -0.19
CA CYS A 99 8.93 -1.50 -1.15
C CYS A 99 9.70 -2.77 -0.81
N ALA A 100 11.02 -2.65 -0.59
CA ALA A 100 11.86 -3.80 -0.24
C ALA A 100 11.35 -4.50 1.01
N TRP A 101 10.96 -3.75 2.05
CA TRP A 101 10.42 -4.30 3.29
C TRP A 101 9.08 -4.99 3.09
N ILE A 102 8.12 -4.37 2.39
CA ILE A 102 6.79 -4.94 2.09
C ILE A 102 6.96 -6.26 1.36
N PHE A 103 7.72 -6.27 0.26
CA PHE A 103 7.90 -7.48 -0.54
C PHE A 103 8.70 -8.54 0.23
N MET A 104 9.77 -8.17 0.93
CA MET A 104 10.53 -9.15 1.72
C MET A 104 9.71 -9.76 2.84
N ASN A 105 8.92 -8.98 3.56
CA ASN A 105 8.09 -9.52 4.63
C ASN A 105 6.94 -10.38 4.09
N LEU A 106 6.43 -10.07 2.89
CA LEU A 106 5.40 -10.88 2.21
C LEU A 106 5.94 -12.26 1.75
N PHE A 107 7.15 -12.30 1.19
CA PHE A 107 7.77 -13.57 0.78
C PHE A 107 8.36 -14.35 1.96
N ARG A 108 8.98 -13.67 2.92
CA ARG A 108 9.61 -14.30 4.10
C ARG A 108 8.59 -14.95 5.02
N GLY A 109 7.40 -14.37 5.19
CA GLY A 109 6.32 -14.98 5.98
C GLY A 109 6.00 -16.39 5.50
N GLU A 110 5.88 -16.59 4.19
CA GLU A 110 5.56 -17.90 3.62
C GLU A 110 6.75 -18.88 3.58
N VAL A 111 7.98 -18.38 3.41
CA VAL A 111 9.18 -19.24 3.48
C VAL A 111 9.41 -19.76 4.91
N VAL A 112 9.05 -18.97 5.92
CA VAL A 112 9.23 -19.31 7.35
C VAL A 112 8.17 -20.29 7.87
N ASP A 113 6.92 -20.19 7.41
CA ASP A 113 5.82 -21.03 7.93
C ASP A 113 5.82 -22.48 7.40
N LYS A 114 6.87 -22.94 6.72
CA LYS A 114 7.04 -24.34 6.28
C LYS A 114 5.82 -24.91 5.53
N SER A 115 5.02 -24.05 4.89
CA SER A 115 3.86 -24.46 4.08
C SER A 115 4.27 -25.22 2.83
N LEU A 116 5.56 -25.18 2.46
CA LEU A 116 6.13 -25.79 1.27
C LEU A 116 5.83 -27.29 1.16
N HIS A 117 5.76 -28.03 2.27
CA HIS A 117 5.46 -29.46 2.19
C HIS A 117 3.98 -29.73 1.89
N TYR A 118 3.05 -28.97 2.48
CA TYR A 118 1.60 -29.14 2.29
C TYR A 118 1.11 -28.50 0.97
N TYR A 119 1.71 -27.40 0.52
CA TYR A 119 1.42 -26.73 -0.76
C TYR A 119 1.93 -27.51 -1.98
N PHE A 120 2.95 -28.37 -1.81
CA PHE A 120 3.34 -29.30 -2.86
C PHE A 120 2.34 -30.44 -3.04
N LEU A 121 1.53 -30.76 -2.02
CA LEU A 121 0.49 -31.79 -2.08
C LEU A 121 -0.86 -31.26 -2.57
N SER A 122 -1.20 -29.98 -2.37
CA SER A 122 -2.35 -29.33 -3.02
C SER A 122 -1.87 -28.50 -4.23
N ALA A 123 -1.99 -29.05 -5.44
CA ALA A 123 -1.47 -28.48 -6.69
C ALA A 123 -2.09 -27.12 -7.07
N LEU A 124 -1.58 -26.02 -6.52
CA LEU A 124 -1.89 -24.66 -6.94
C LEU A 124 -0.72 -24.15 -7.81
N ARG A 125 -1.01 -23.74 -9.04
CA ARG A 125 0.03 -23.33 -10.01
C ARG A 125 0.89 -22.22 -9.40
N ARG A 126 2.20 -22.45 -9.28
CA ARG A 126 3.18 -21.55 -8.62
C ARG A 126 3.12 -20.13 -9.18
N GLU A 127 2.92 -20.00 -10.48
CA GLU A 127 2.80 -18.72 -11.19
C GLU A 127 1.64 -17.86 -10.66
N VAL A 128 0.49 -18.47 -10.38
CA VAL A 128 -0.72 -17.76 -9.95
C VAL A 128 -0.56 -17.21 -8.53
N LEU A 129 0.09 -17.97 -7.65
CA LEU A 129 0.35 -17.55 -6.27
C LEU A 129 1.38 -16.40 -6.20
N VAL A 130 2.43 -16.48 -7.01
CA VAL A 130 3.43 -15.40 -7.12
C VAL A 130 2.80 -14.13 -7.70
N ALA A 131 2.00 -14.25 -8.77
CA ALA A 131 1.31 -13.11 -9.37
C ALA A 131 0.33 -12.45 -8.38
N GLY A 132 -0.45 -13.25 -7.64
CA GLY A 132 -1.38 -12.77 -6.62
C GLY A 132 -0.68 -11.97 -5.52
N LYS A 133 0.45 -12.48 -5.02
CA LYS A 133 1.28 -11.78 -4.02
C LYS A 133 1.84 -10.48 -4.54
N TYR A 134 2.41 -10.50 -5.74
CA TYR A 134 3.00 -9.31 -6.34
C TYR A 134 1.95 -8.19 -6.44
N PHE A 135 0.78 -8.50 -7.00
CA PHE A 135 -0.34 -7.55 -7.08
C PHE A 135 -0.77 -7.03 -5.71
N SER A 136 -0.79 -7.91 -4.72
CA SER A 136 -1.19 -7.52 -3.38
C SER A 136 -0.19 -6.60 -2.68
N GLY A 137 1.11 -6.87 -2.84
CA GLY A 137 2.19 -6.01 -2.36
C GLY A 137 2.19 -4.67 -3.08
N LEU A 138 1.94 -4.67 -4.40
CA LEU A 138 1.82 -3.47 -5.23
C LEU A 138 0.67 -2.56 -4.79
N VAL A 139 -0.53 -3.13 -4.59
CA VAL A 139 -1.68 -2.36 -4.12
C VAL A 139 -1.42 -1.81 -2.72
N ALA A 140 -0.83 -2.62 -1.84
CA ALA A 140 -0.55 -2.19 -0.48
C ALA A 140 0.51 -1.08 -0.41
N SER A 141 1.60 -1.18 -1.20
CA SER A 141 2.61 -0.13 -1.28
C SER A 141 2.06 1.14 -1.93
N ALA A 142 1.26 1.01 -2.99
CA ALA A 142 0.61 2.15 -3.64
C ALA A 142 -0.30 2.90 -2.65
N VAL A 143 -1.18 2.20 -1.93
CA VAL A 143 -2.05 2.81 -0.91
C VAL A 143 -1.23 3.46 0.19
N LEU A 144 -0.20 2.79 0.71
CA LEU A 144 0.58 3.31 1.83
C LEU A 144 1.37 4.57 1.45
N PHE A 145 2.04 4.57 0.29
CA PHE A 145 2.80 5.74 -0.15
C PHE A 145 1.91 6.89 -0.62
N THR A 146 0.78 6.60 -1.28
CA THR A 146 -0.19 7.66 -1.63
C THR A 146 -0.79 8.32 -0.39
N LEU A 147 -1.17 7.54 0.63
CA LEU A 147 -1.63 8.08 1.91
C LEU A 147 -0.56 8.91 2.60
N THR A 148 0.71 8.48 2.54
CA THR A 148 1.82 9.22 3.12
C THR A 148 2.02 10.56 2.40
N THR A 149 2.06 10.55 1.07
CA THR A 149 2.15 11.77 0.25
C THR A 149 0.97 12.70 0.50
N ALA A 150 -0.26 12.15 0.56
CA ALA A 150 -1.46 12.92 0.84
C ALA A 150 -1.42 13.57 2.24
N GLY A 151 -0.94 12.85 3.26
CA GLY A 151 -0.74 13.37 4.60
C GLY A 151 0.28 14.51 4.64
N SER A 152 1.42 14.33 3.98
CA SER A 152 2.46 15.38 3.88
C SER A 152 1.95 16.63 3.16
N LEU A 153 1.20 16.46 2.06
CA LEU A 153 0.57 17.58 1.35
C LEU A 153 -0.50 18.25 2.20
N PHE A 154 -1.34 17.47 2.89
CA PHE A 154 -2.38 18.00 3.76
C PHE A 154 -1.81 18.97 4.80
N PHE A 155 -0.72 18.61 5.48
CA PHE A 155 -0.09 19.49 6.47
C PHE A 155 0.58 20.72 5.87
N LEU A 156 1.17 20.61 4.67
CA LEU A 156 1.71 21.75 3.95
C LEU A 156 0.62 22.76 3.56
N TYR A 157 -0.50 22.29 3.01
CA TYR A 157 -1.63 23.14 2.63
C TYR A 157 -2.36 23.72 3.84
N TYR A 158 -2.40 22.97 4.95
CA TYR A 158 -2.92 23.46 6.22
C TYR A 158 -2.11 24.64 6.76
N ALA A 159 -0.77 24.56 6.72
CA ALA A 159 0.12 25.64 7.17
C ALA A 159 -0.15 26.97 6.42
N ARG A 160 -0.44 26.90 5.12
CA ARG A 160 -0.68 28.07 4.27
C ARG A 160 -2.00 28.81 4.59
N GLY A 161 -3.04 28.08 4.99
CA GLY A 161 -4.38 28.61 5.26
C GLY A 161 -5.32 28.63 4.05
N TYR A 162 -6.62 28.42 4.31
CA TYR A 162 -7.69 28.20 3.32
C TYR A 162 -7.85 29.30 2.23
N PRO A 163 -7.84 30.61 2.55
CA PRO A 163 -8.08 31.65 1.53
C PRO A 163 -6.93 31.79 0.52
N ALA A 164 -5.69 31.53 0.93
CA ALA A 164 -4.52 31.63 0.04
C ALA A 164 -4.42 30.44 -0.94
N ASN A 165 -5.02 29.29 -0.59
CA ASN A 165 -5.02 28.08 -1.41
C ASN A 165 -6.02 28.19 -2.57
N VAL A 166 -7.23 28.70 -2.30
CA VAL A 166 -8.27 28.88 -3.33
C VAL A 166 -7.87 29.94 -4.35
N ASN A 167 -7.27 31.06 -3.92
CA ASN A 167 -6.82 32.09 -4.85
C ASN A 167 -5.75 31.56 -5.81
N PHE A 168 -4.84 30.67 -5.37
CA PHE A 168 -3.83 30.09 -6.27
C PHE A 168 -4.40 29.06 -7.26
N LEU A 169 -5.43 28.32 -6.86
CA LEU A 169 -6.11 27.33 -7.71
C LEU A 169 -7.01 27.99 -8.77
N PHE A 170 -7.59 29.15 -8.45
CA PHE A 170 -8.52 29.86 -9.33
C PHE A 170 -7.88 31.05 -10.09
N ASP A 171 -6.91 31.78 -9.51
CA ASP A 171 -6.10 32.82 -10.19
C ASP A 171 -4.82 32.23 -10.83
N GLY A 172 -4.90 31.00 -11.32
CA GLY A 172 -3.74 30.23 -11.77
C GLY A 172 -2.71 31.07 -12.52
N ARG A 173 -1.49 31.15 -11.98
CA ARG A 173 -0.25 31.62 -12.65
C ARG A 173 -0.35 32.95 -13.44
N ASP A 174 -1.19 33.89 -13.04
CA ASP A 174 -1.39 35.17 -13.76
C ASP A 174 -1.12 36.41 -12.90
N SER A 175 0.01 36.48 -12.20
CA SER A 175 0.53 37.78 -11.76
C SER A 175 2.04 37.73 -11.58
N GLY A 176 2.75 37.59 -12.70
CA GLY A 176 4.15 37.97 -12.74
C GLY A 176 4.29 39.45 -12.39
N ARG A 177 4.95 39.74 -11.27
CA ARG A 177 5.64 41.02 -11.06
C ARG A 177 7.02 40.69 -10.50
N PHE A 178 7.99 41.05 -11.34
CA PHE A 178 9.43 41.09 -11.06
C PHE A 178 9.73 41.87 -9.78
#